data_AF-A0A2V7MAH3-F1
#
_entry.id   AF-A0A2V7MAH3-F1
#
_cell.length_a   1.000
_cell.length_b   1.000
_cell.length_c   1.000
_cell.angle_alpha   90.00
_cell.angle_beta   90.00
_cell.angle_gamma   90.00
#
_symmetry.space_group_name_H-M   'P 1'
#
loop_
_entity.id
_entity.type
_entity.pdbx_description
1 polymer ?
#
loop_
_entity_poly.entity_id
_entity_poly.type
_entity_poly.pdbx_seq_one_letter_code
_entity_poly.pdbx_strand_id
1 'polypeptide(L)'
;MLLIALVAGCGGSAPPPATRPTPASSPVPASGPGAPPSASQPPATATGVASRLPILPPARALLVGLMPLHSAGVDDFRAKHPTYDGRGVLIGILDTGVDPGVDGLIVTSTGAPKTLDVRDFSGEGVVRLTPVTPAGDGTVSIAGRALSGAGRIGRLTSATTWYAGELAERPLGKVPGGDLNGDGSNSDVFPVIVVKATDG
;
A
#
# COMPACT_ATOMS: atom_id res chain seq x y z
N MET A 1 30.58 20.75 -44.57
CA MET A 1 29.84 21.44 -43.48
C MET A 1 28.36 21.39 -43.85
N LEU A 2 27.66 20.39 -43.34
CA LEU A 2 26.25 20.11 -43.62
C LEU A 2 25.54 20.02 -42.27
N LEU A 3 24.67 20.98 -42.00
CA LEU A 3 23.93 21.12 -40.75
C LEU A 3 22.57 20.42 -40.95
N ILE A 4 22.37 19.27 -40.31
CA ILE A 4 21.05 18.61 -40.23
C ILE A 4 20.48 18.92 -38.86
N ALA A 5 19.45 19.77 -38.84
CA ALA A 5 18.64 20.04 -37.66
C ALA A 5 17.54 18.96 -37.56
N LEU A 6 17.59 18.14 -36.51
CA LEU A 6 16.53 17.19 -36.17
C LEU A 6 15.62 17.85 -35.14
N VAL A 7 14.39 18.19 -35.55
CA VAL A 7 13.34 18.66 -34.64
C VAL A 7 12.53 17.45 -34.21
N ALA A 8 12.66 17.03 -32.94
CA ALA A 8 11.78 16.03 -32.36
C ALA A 8 10.51 16.72 -31.86
N GLY A 9 9.41 16.52 -32.58
CA GLY A 9 8.08 16.98 -32.17
C GLY A 9 7.54 16.14 -31.01
N CYS A 10 6.92 16.82 -30.04
CA CYS A 10 6.16 16.21 -28.96
C CYS A 10 5.06 15.31 -29.54
N GLY A 11 5.12 14.01 -29.26
CA GLY A 11 4.02 13.08 -29.55
C GLY A 11 2.79 13.51 -28.75
N GLY A 12 1.77 13.99 -29.46
CA GLY A 12 0.46 14.24 -28.88
C GLY A 12 -0.13 12.92 -28.40
N SER A 13 -0.45 12.85 -27.11
CA SER A 13 -1.23 11.75 -26.54
C SER A 13 -2.55 11.63 -27.29
N ALA A 14 -2.79 10.46 -27.87
CA ALA A 14 -4.10 10.10 -28.38
C ALA A 14 -5.14 10.17 -27.23
N PRO A 15 -6.34 10.72 -27.46
CA PRO A 15 -7.38 10.73 -26.44
C PRO A 15 -7.79 9.29 -26.09
N PRO A 16 -8.11 9.00 -24.81
CA PRO A 16 -8.52 7.68 -24.39
C PRO A 16 -9.80 7.25 -25.12
N PRO A 17 -9.97 5.96 -25.45
CA PRO A 17 -11.18 5.47 -26.11
C PRO A 17 -12.43 5.77 -25.27
N ALA A 18 -13.44 6.35 -25.93
CA ALA A 18 -14.67 6.88 -25.33
C ALA A 18 -15.70 5.82 -24.93
N THR A 19 -15.27 4.60 -24.59
CA THR A 19 -16.18 3.52 -24.17
C THR A 19 -15.71 2.93 -22.85
N ARG A 20 -16.06 3.62 -21.76
CA ARG A 20 -16.11 3.01 -20.42
C ARG A 20 -17.08 1.82 -20.49
N PRO A 21 -16.70 0.60 -20.11
CA PRO A 21 -17.65 -0.50 -19.97
C PRO A 21 -18.72 -0.11 -18.95
N THR A 22 -19.97 -0.01 -19.39
CA THR A 22 -21.11 0.21 -18.51
C THR A 22 -21.31 -1.05 -17.66
N PRO A 23 -21.31 -0.97 -16.33
CA PRO A 23 -21.67 -2.12 -15.50
C PRO A 23 -23.09 -2.57 -15.85
N ALA A 24 -23.28 -3.85 -16.14
CA ALA A 24 -24.61 -4.44 -16.25
C ALA A 24 -25.35 -4.23 -14.91
N SER A 25 -26.58 -3.75 -14.97
CA SER A 25 -27.44 -3.54 -13.80
C SER A 25 -27.60 -4.84 -13.02
N SER A 26 -27.15 -4.87 -11.77
CA SER A 26 -27.37 -5.99 -10.85
C SER A 26 -28.86 -6.17 -10.56
N PRO A 27 -29.38 -7.41 -10.46
CA PRO A 27 -30.77 -7.62 -10.07
C PRO A 27 -31.02 -7.17 -8.62
N VAL A 28 -32.17 -6.55 -8.40
CA VAL A 28 -32.65 -6.09 -7.09
C VAL A 28 -32.84 -7.30 -6.17
N PRO A 29 -32.30 -7.31 -4.93
CA PRO A 29 -32.59 -8.38 -3.98
C PRO A 29 -34.05 -8.29 -3.52
N ALA A 30 -34.76 -9.42 -3.55
CA ALA A 30 -36.09 -9.54 -2.96
C ALA A 30 -36.02 -9.26 -1.45
N SER A 31 -36.95 -8.44 -0.93
CA SER A 31 -37.07 -8.11 0.49
C SER A 31 -37.38 -9.36 1.32
N GLY A 32 -36.41 -9.86 2.07
CA GLY A 32 -36.60 -10.89 3.09
C GLY A 32 -37.29 -10.33 4.35
N PRO A 33 -37.92 -11.19 5.17
CA PRO A 33 -38.65 -10.76 6.37
C PRO A 33 -37.70 -10.18 7.44
N GLY A 34 -38.20 -9.19 8.17
CA GLY A 34 -37.45 -8.24 9.00
C GLY A 34 -36.59 -8.85 10.12
N ALA A 35 -35.48 -8.15 10.41
CA ALA A 35 -34.52 -8.51 11.45
C ALA A 35 -35.12 -8.37 12.87
N PRO A 36 -34.78 -9.27 13.81
CA PRO A 36 -35.14 -9.10 15.22
C PRO A 36 -34.30 -7.97 15.87
N PRO A 37 -34.79 -7.36 16.96
CA PRO A 37 -34.14 -6.19 17.57
C PRO A 37 -32.78 -6.54 18.21
N SER A 38 -31.77 -5.70 17.93
CA SER A 38 -30.43 -5.79 18.54
C SER A 38 -30.48 -5.57 20.04
N ALA A 39 -30.07 -6.58 20.81
CA ALA A 39 -29.72 -6.39 22.22
C ALA A 39 -28.37 -5.65 22.31
N SER A 40 -28.36 -4.50 22.97
CA SER A 40 -27.17 -3.70 23.25
C SER A 40 -26.28 -4.41 24.28
N GLN A 41 -25.17 -5.01 23.85
CA GLN A 41 -24.08 -5.39 24.77
C GLN A 41 -23.14 -4.20 24.96
N PRO A 42 -22.70 -3.89 26.20
CA PRO A 42 -21.70 -2.86 26.46
C PRO A 42 -20.33 -3.26 25.88
N PRO A 43 -19.50 -2.29 25.47
CA PRO A 43 -18.22 -2.58 24.82
C PRO A 43 -17.27 -3.28 25.80
N ALA A 44 -16.83 -4.48 25.44
CA ALA A 44 -15.73 -5.15 26.12
C ALA A 44 -14.47 -4.31 25.92
N THR A 45 -13.90 -3.82 27.02
CA THR A 45 -12.57 -3.22 27.06
C THR A 45 -11.54 -4.27 26.64
N ALA A 46 -11.15 -4.26 25.35
CA ALA A 46 -10.11 -5.12 24.82
C ALA A 46 -8.75 -4.50 25.13
N THR A 47 -8.20 -4.83 26.30
CA THR A 47 -6.83 -4.52 26.72
C THR A 47 -5.86 -5.40 25.93
N GLY A 48 -4.91 -4.79 25.22
CA GLY A 48 -3.75 -5.47 24.64
C GLY A 48 -3.95 -6.02 23.22
N VAL A 49 -3.14 -5.54 22.27
CA VAL A 49 -2.91 -6.27 21.02
C VAL A 49 -2.06 -7.48 21.40
N ALA A 50 -2.73 -8.59 21.74
CA ALA A 50 -2.06 -9.88 21.67
C ALA A 50 -1.47 -10.00 20.27
N SER A 51 -0.17 -10.30 20.18
CA SER A 51 0.46 -10.69 18.92
C SER A 51 -0.38 -11.80 18.31
N ARG A 52 -1.23 -11.45 17.33
CA ARG A 52 -2.00 -12.44 16.57
C ARG A 52 -1.06 -12.99 15.53
N LEU A 53 -0.09 -13.78 16.00
CA LEU A 53 0.55 -14.73 15.13
C LEU A 53 -0.56 -15.63 14.59
N PRO A 54 -0.56 -15.94 13.27
CA PRO A 54 -1.44 -16.93 12.72
C PRO A 54 -1.37 -18.20 13.58
N ILE A 55 -2.53 -18.76 13.96
CA ILE A 55 -2.60 -19.99 14.77
C ILE A 55 -1.79 -21.11 14.09
N LEU A 56 -1.71 -21.06 12.76
CA LEU A 56 -0.87 -21.93 11.94
C LEU A 56 -0.28 -21.16 10.74
N PRO A 57 0.92 -21.56 10.26
CA PRO A 57 1.44 -21.09 8.98
C PRO A 57 0.43 -21.31 7.83
N PRO A 58 0.37 -20.46 6.79
CA PRO A 58 -0.65 -20.53 5.74
C PRO A 58 -0.81 -21.92 5.09
N ALA A 59 0.31 -22.57 4.78
CA ALA A 59 0.30 -23.92 4.22
C ALA A 59 -0.35 -24.95 5.17
N ARG A 60 -0.16 -24.80 6.48
CA ARG A 60 -0.81 -25.66 7.48
C ARG A 60 -2.25 -25.27 7.75
N ALA A 61 -2.56 -23.97 7.75
CA ALA A 61 -3.93 -23.47 7.86
C ALA A 61 -4.83 -24.01 6.73
N LEU A 62 -4.29 -24.07 5.51
CA LEU A 62 -4.92 -24.74 4.38
C LEU A 62 -5.17 -26.22 4.66
N LEU A 63 -4.16 -26.95 5.15
CA LEU A 63 -4.25 -28.39 5.42
C LEU A 63 -5.22 -28.75 6.55
N VAL A 64 -5.32 -27.92 7.59
CA VAL A 64 -6.21 -28.17 8.74
C VAL A 64 -7.60 -27.58 8.58
N GLY A 65 -7.94 -27.07 7.39
CA GLY A 65 -9.29 -26.56 7.09
C GLY A 65 -9.63 -25.20 7.70
N LEU A 66 -8.63 -24.40 8.10
CA LEU A 66 -8.87 -22.98 8.46
C LEU A 66 -9.23 -22.13 7.23
N MET A 67 -9.10 -22.70 6.02
CA MET A 67 -9.76 -22.24 4.80
C MET A 67 -10.75 -23.33 4.35
N PRO A 68 -12.07 -23.13 4.48
CA PRO A 68 -13.09 -24.15 4.22
C PRO A 68 -13.33 -24.34 2.71
N LEU A 69 -12.29 -24.62 1.93
CA LEU A 69 -12.40 -24.81 0.47
C LEU A 69 -13.29 -26.00 0.13
N HIS A 70 -13.06 -27.13 0.81
CA HIS A 70 -13.81 -28.36 0.59
C HIS A 70 -15.29 -28.24 0.97
N SER A 71 -15.57 -27.76 2.19
CA SER A 71 -16.94 -27.60 2.67
C SER A 71 -17.71 -26.48 1.96
N ALA A 72 -17.02 -25.51 1.36
CA ALA A 72 -17.63 -24.53 0.46
C ALA A 72 -17.81 -25.04 -0.98
N GLY A 73 -17.41 -26.29 -1.30
CA GLY A 73 -17.57 -26.90 -2.62
C GLY A 73 -16.61 -26.34 -3.70
N VAL A 74 -15.53 -25.67 -3.29
CA VAL A 74 -14.58 -25.05 -4.23
C VAL A 74 -13.86 -26.11 -5.07
N ASP A 75 -13.55 -27.27 -4.49
CA ASP A 75 -12.89 -28.37 -5.19
C ASP A 75 -13.73 -28.90 -6.36
N ASP A 76 -15.01 -29.20 -6.09
CA ASP A 76 -15.97 -29.68 -7.10
C ASP A 76 -16.21 -28.64 -8.19
N PHE A 77 -16.31 -27.36 -7.80
CA PHE A 77 -16.48 -26.26 -8.76
C PHE A 77 -15.27 -26.16 -9.70
N ARG A 78 -14.06 -26.23 -9.17
CA ARG A 78 -12.82 -26.18 -9.97
C ARG A 78 -12.67 -27.40 -10.88
N ALA A 79 -13.07 -28.59 -10.41
CA ALA A 79 -13.04 -29.80 -11.23
C ALA A 79 -13.98 -29.71 -12.44
N LYS A 80 -15.17 -29.12 -12.26
CA LYS A 80 -16.15 -28.92 -13.33
C LYS A 80 -15.80 -27.76 -14.27
N HIS A 81 -15.05 -26.77 -13.76
CA HIS A 81 -14.69 -25.55 -14.49
C HIS A 81 -13.18 -25.28 -14.41
N PRO A 82 -12.34 -26.08 -15.09
CA PRO A 82 -10.87 -26.03 -14.92
C PRO A 82 -10.23 -24.71 -15.37
N THR A 83 -10.94 -23.90 -16.17
CA THR A 83 -10.48 -22.58 -16.62
C THR A 83 -10.98 -21.43 -15.75
N TYR A 84 -11.84 -21.68 -14.74
CA TYR A 84 -12.45 -20.66 -13.90
C TYR A 84 -11.62 -20.42 -12.63
N ASP A 85 -10.38 -20.01 -12.83
CA ASP A 85 -9.39 -19.78 -11.76
C ASP A 85 -9.19 -18.28 -11.44
N GLY A 86 -10.08 -17.42 -11.94
CA GLY A 86 -10.04 -15.97 -11.73
C GLY A 86 -9.22 -15.19 -12.76
N ARG A 87 -8.62 -15.84 -13.78
CA ARG A 87 -7.95 -15.12 -14.86
C ARG A 87 -8.88 -14.10 -15.54
N GLY A 88 -8.39 -12.89 -15.76
CA GLY A 88 -9.17 -11.79 -16.34
C GLY A 88 -10.16 -11.11 -15.38
N VAL A 89 -10.18 -11.49 -14.10
CA VAL A 89 -10.99 -10.85 -13.06
C VAL A 89 -10.11 -9.95 -12.19
N LEU A 90 -10.59 -8.74 -11.90
CA LEU A 90 -9.97 -7.83 -10.94
C LEU A 90 -10.77 -7.81 -9.65
N ILE A 91 -10.08 -7.92 -8.51
CA ILE A 91 -10.68 -7.87 -7.18
C ILE A 91 -10.10 -6.66 -6.45
N GLY A 92 -10.96 -5.75 -6.00
CA GLY A 92 -10.60 -4.67 -5.10
C GLY A 92 -10.83 -5.10 -3.65
N ILE A 93 -9.86 -4.89 -2.78
CA ILE A 93 -9.95 -5.19 -1.34
C ILE A 93 -9.90 -3.86 -0.59
N LEU A 94 -10.93 -3.60 0.22
CA LEU A 94 -10.97 -2.48 1.17
C LEU A 94 -10.80 -3.05 2.57
N ASP A 95 -9.58 -3.00 3.06
CA ASP A 95 -9.16 -3.54 4.35
C ASP A 95 -8.08 -2.60 4.93
N THR A 96 -7.54 -2.98 6.08
CA THR A 96 -6.47 -2.31 6.81
C THR A 96 -5.09 -2.40 6.12
N GLY A 97 -4.94 -3.25 5.11
CA GLY A 97 -3.70 -3.42 4.36
C GLY A 97 -3.50 -4.85 3.86
N VAL A 98 -2.45 -5.05 3.07
CA VAL A 98 -2.03 -6.36 2.57
C VAL A 98 -0.51 -6.39 2.45
N ASP A 99 0.11 -7.53 2.77
CA ASP A 99 1.52 -7.76 2.43
C ASP A 99 1.60 -8.39 1.03
N PRO A 100 2.05 -7.65 0.00
CA PRO A 100 2.15 -8.18 -1.35
C PRO A 100 3.30 -9.19 -1.53
N GLY A 101 4.23 -9.27 -0.57
CA GLY A 101 5.39 -10.16 -0.60
C GLY A 101 5.09 -11.58 -0.12
N VAL A 102 3.91 -11.83 0.44
CA VAL A 102 3.55 -13.16 0.95
C VAL A 102 3.31 -14.16 -0.19
N ASP A 103 3.75 -15.40 0.03
CA ASP A 103 3.49 -16.52 -0.87
C ASP A 103 1.98 -16.64 -1.17
N GLY A 104 1.67 -16.77 -2.46
CA GLY A 104 0.29 -16.82 -2.95
C GLY A 104 -0.30 -15.46 -3.36
N LEU A 105 0.36 -14.34 -3.06
CA LEU A 105 0.02 -13.00 -3.59
C LEU A 105 1.04 -12.45 -4.61
N ILE A 106 2.08 -13.22 -4.93
CA ILE A 106 3.14 -12.80 -5.85
C ILE A 106 2.68 -12.94 -7.31
N VAL A 107 2.29 -14.15 -7.73
CA VAL A 107 1.93 -14.46 -9.12
C VAL A 107 0.54 -15.07 -9.25
N THR A 108 -0.08 -14.81 -10.40
CA THR A 108 -1.34 -15.42 -10.86
C THR A 108 -1.10 -16.81 -11.43
N SER A 109 -2.16 -17.55 -11.74
CA SER A 109 -2.08 -18.88 -12.39
C SER A 109 -1.47 -18.85 -13.79
N THR A 110 -1.36 -17.67 -14.42
CA THR A 110 -0.73 -17.46 -15.72
C THR A 110 0.68 -16.88 -15.63
N GLY A 111 1.21 -16.70 -14.41
CA GLY A 111 2.57 -16.20 -14.17
C GLY A 111 2.70 -14.68 -14.16
N ALA A 112 1.62 -13.92 -14.37
CA ALA A 112 1.63 -12.45 -14.24
C ALA A 112 1.61 -12.02 -12.76
N PRO A 113 2.09 -10.81 -12.40
CA PRO A 113 1.95 -10.27 -11.05
C PRO A 113 0.49 -10.26 -10.59
N LYS A 114 0.24 -10.72 -9.37
CA LYS A 114 -1.14 -10.84 -8.84
C LYS A 114 -1.64 -9.55 -8.19
N THR A 115 -0.76 -8.78 -7.56
CA THR A 115 -1.07 -7.46 -7.02
C THR A 115 -0.78 -6.39 -8.06
N LEU A 116 -1.78 -5.59 -8.40
CA LEU A 116 -1.64 -4.48 -9.35
C LEU A 116 -1.35 -3.15 -8.68
N ASP A 117 -1.96 -2.93 -7.51
CA ASP A 117 -1.87 -1.66 -6.80
C ASP A 117 -2.14 -1.90 -5.30
N VAL A 118 -1.48 -1.10 -4.46
CA VAL A 118 -1.71 -1.04 -3.02
C VAL A 118 -1.76 0.43 -2.66
N ARG A 119 -2.92 0.88 -2.15
CA ARG A 119 -3.14 2.28 -1.79
C ARG A 119 -3.58 2.39 -0.35
N ASP A 120 -2.91 3.28 0.36
CA ASP A 120 -3.39 3.78 1.63
C ASP A 120 -4.31 4.98 1.41
N PHE A 121 -5.54 4.89 1.91
CA PHE A 121 -6.54 5.96 1.85
C PHE A 121 -6.75 6.65 3.20
N SER A 122 -6.06 6.21 4.26
CA SER A 122 -6.17 6.78 5.61
C SER A 122 -5.48 8.15 5.71
N GLY A 123 -4.42 8.35 4.92
CA GLY A 123 -3.53 9.50 5.05
C GLY A 123 -2.53 9.37 6.21
N GLU A 124 -2.49 8.22 6.89
CA GLU A 124 -1.46 7.90 7.86
C GLU A 124 -0.09 7.88 7.17
N GLY A 125 0.94 8.37 7.87
CA GLY A 125 2.31 8.42 7.32
C GLY A 125 2.52 9.40 6.15
N VAL A 126 1.54 10.24 5.80
CA VAL A 126 1.73 11.29 4.79
C VAL A 126 2.79 12.29 5.28
N VAL A 127 3.87 12.40 4.51
CA VAL A 127 4.93 13.41 4.71
C VAL A 127 4.74 14.54 3.72
N ARG A 128 4.42 15.74 4.21
CA ARG A 128 4.36 16.94 3.37
C ARG A 128 5.78 17.41 3.06
N LEU A 129 6.15 17.31 1.79
CA LEU A 129 7.48 17.65 1.32
C LEU A 129 7.54 19.10 0.82
N THR A 130 8.58 19.82 1.22
CA THR A 130 8.93 21.15 0.72
C THR A 130 10.37 21.14 0.19
N PRO A 131 10.69 21.98 -0.82
CA PRO A 131 12.05 22.05 -1.33
C PRO A 131 12.99 22.63 -0.26
N VAL A 132 14.17 22.04 -0.13
CA VAL A 132 15.23 22.52 0.77
C VAL A 132 16.56 22.56 0.04
N THR A 133 17.47 23.41 0.51
CA THR A 133 18.84 23.51 0.00
C THR A 133 19.82 23.28 1.16
N PRO A 134 20.73 22.31 1.05
CA PRO A 134 21.81 22.15 2.01
C PRO A 134 22.68 23.42 2.09
N ALA A 135 23.11 23.76 3.30
CA ALA A 135 24.10 24.78 3.51
C ALA A 135 25.49 24.29 3.11
N GLY A 136 26.38 25.23 2.76
CA GLY A 136 27.75 24.93 2.34
C GLY A 136 28.62 24.29 3.43
N ASP A 137 28.19 24.36 4.70
CA ASP A 137 28.83 23.70 5.84
C ASP A 137 28.43 22.23 6.01
N GLY A 138 27.62 21.69 5.08
CA GLY A 138 27.17 20.30 5.10
C GLY A 138 25.98 20.05 6.04
N THR A 139 25.26 21.10 6.44
CA THR A 139 24.00 20.99 7.18
C THR A 139 22.76 21.22 6.29
N VAL A 140 21.59 20.82 6.76
CA VAL A 140 20.29 21.13 6.15
C VAL A 140 19.28 21.44 7.26
N SER A 141 18.46 22.49 7.08
CA SER A 141 17.44 22.87 8.05
C SER A 141 16.08 22.29 7.67
N ILE A 142 15.44 21.61 8.62
CA ILE A 142 14.11 21.03 8.46
C ILE A 142 13.30 21.39 9.69
N ALA A 143 12.16 22.08 9.50
CA ALA A 143 11.28 22.54 10.58
C ALA A 143 12.03 23.27 11.73
N GLY A 144 13.03 24.08 11.40
CA GLY A 144 13.83 24.83 12.37
C GLY A 144 14.94 24.04 13.05
N ARG A 145 15.15 22.77 12.69
CA ARG A 145 16.22 21.91 13.21
C ARG A 145 17.33 21.79 12.17
N ALA A 146 18.57 22.08 12.54
CA ALA A 146 19.73 21.87 11.69
C ALA A 146 20.23 20.43 11.81
N LEU A 147 20.29 19.71 10.69
CA LEU A 147 20.79 18.35 10.59
C LEU A 147 22.14 18.34 9.89
N SER A 148 23.11 17.61 10.43
CA SER A 148 24.43 17.47 9.82
C SER A 148 24.51 16.26 8.89
N GLY A 149 25.48 16.26 7.98
CA GLY A 149 25.73 15.14 7.08
C GLY A 149 25.09 15.26 5.70
N ALA A 150 24.57 16.44 5.35
CA ALA A 150 24.11 16.71 3.99
C ALA A 150 25.23 16.48 2.96
N GLY A 151 26.49 16.76 3.30
CA GLY A 151 27.62 16.44 2.43
C GLY A 151 27.71 14.95 2.04
N ARG A 152 27.26 14.02 2.89
CA ARG A 152 27.20 12.57 2.56
C ARG A 152 26.08 12.28 1.57
N ILE A 153 24.90 12.84 1.79
CA ILE A 153 23.74 12.72 0.89
C ILE A 153 24.06 13.33 -0.48
N GLY A 154 24.76 14.47 -0.50
CA GLY A 154 25.23 15.14 -1.70
C GLY A 154 26.11 14.29 -2.62
N ARG A 155 26.81 13.28 -2.06
CA ARG A 155 27.62 12.33 -2.86
C ARG A 155 26.79 11.20 -3.48
N LEU A 156 25.57 10.99 -2.99
CA LEU A 156 24.67 9.91 -3.42
C LEU A 156 23.59 10.40 -4.38
N THR A 157 23.48 11.71 -4.58
CA THR A 157 22.43 12.35 -5.38
C THR A 157 22.98 13.10 -6.58
N SER A 158 22.26 13.04 -7.69
CA SER A 158 22.47 13.92 -8.86
C SER A 158 21.54 15.14 -8.84
N ALA A 159 20.62 15.21 -7.88
CA ALA A 159 19.62 16.25 -7.80
C ALA A 159 20.18 17.54 -7.20
N THR A 160 19.88 18.65 -7.88
CA THR A 160 20.10 20.01 -7.36
C THR A 160 19.00 20.42 -6.39
N THR A 161 17.82 19.81 -6.47
CA THR A 161 16.67 20.09 -5.61
C THR A 161 16.44 18.92 -4.67
N TRP A 162 16.45 19.21 -3.37
CA TRP A 162 16.11 18.24 -2.34
C TRP A 162 14.74 18.58 -1.79
N TYR A 163 14.06 17.58 -1.26
CA TYR A 163 12.79 17.76 -0.58
C TYR A 163 12.91 17.29 0.86
N ALA A 164 12.24 17.99 1.77
CA ALA A 164 12.20 17.59 3.16
C ALA A 164 10.80 17.75 3.75
N GLY A 165 10.52 16.96 4.77
CA GLY A 165 9.30 17.03 5.55
C GLY A 165 9.51 16.39 6.92
N GLU A 166 8.42 16.20 7.63
CA GLU A 166 8.41 15.58 8.95
C GLU A 166 7.44 14.40 8.95
N LEU A 167 7.87 13.28 9.55
CA LEU A 167 7.04 12.13 9.83
C LEU A 167 6.81 12.06 11.34
N ALA A 168 5.57 12.32 11.76
CA ALA A 168 5.17 12.14 13.15
C ALA A 168 4.74 10.68 13.38
N GLU A 169 5.09 10.13 14.53
CA GLU A 169 4.71 8.77 14.92
C GLU A 169 3.24 8.67 15.36
N ARG A 170 2.75 9.69 16.06
CA ARG A 170 1.42 9.68 16.67
C ARG A 170 0.27 9.31 15.70
N PRO A 171 0.25 9.79 14.44
CA PRO A 171 -0.77 9.40 13.48
C PRO A 171 -0.66 7.94 12.98
N LEU A 172 0.48 7.26 13.16
CA LEU A 172 0.71 5.89 12.67
C LEU A 172 0.04 4.81 13.53
N GLY A 173 -0.73 5.23 14.55
CA GLY A 173 -1.49 4.34 15.40
C GLY A 173 -0.93 4.24 16.82
N LYS A 174 -1.30 3.16 17.51
CA LYS A 174 -0.96 2.95 18.92
C LYS A 174 0.35 2.18 19.04
N VAL A 175 1.08 2.43 20.12
CA VAL A 175 2.26 1.62 20.51
C VAL A 175 1.83 0.14 20.66
N PRO A 176 2.60 -0.82 20.13
CA PRO A 176 3.91 -0.65 19.48
C PRO A 176 3.84 -0.37 17.97
N GLY A 177 2.66 -0.41 17.34
CA GLY A 177 2.53 -0.26 15.88
C GLY A 177 2.96 1.12 15.35
N GLY A 178 2.75 2.18 16.13
CA GLY A 178 3.17 3.54 15.80
C GLY A 178 4.52 3.97 16.36
N ASP A 179 5.23 3.09 17.06
CA ASP A 179 6.55 3.35 17.67
C ASP A 179 7.64 2.93 16.66
N LEU A 180 8.11 3.88 15.85
CA LEU A 180 9.02 3.60 14.74
C LEU A 180 10.46 3.36 15.21
N ASN A 181 10.89 4.03 16.28
CA ASN A 181 12.24 3.89 16.82
C ASN A 181 12.35 2.85 17.95
N GLY A 182 11.23 2.31 18.44
CA GLY A 182 11.17 1.27 19.44
C GLY A 182 11.44 1.77 20.86
N ASP A 183 11.19 3.05 21.15
CA ASP A 183 11.49 3.67 22.45
C ASP A 183 10.37 3.53 23.49
N GLY A 184 9.25 2.90 23.09
CA GLY A 184 8.07 2.68 23.93
C GLY A 184 7.07 3.84 23.90
N SER A 185 7.29 4.86 23.06
CA SER A 185 6.38 5.98 22.83
C SER A 185 6.02 6.11 21.35
N ASN A 186 5.10 7.02 21.01
CA ASN A 186 4.82 7.41 19.63
C ASN A 186 4.73 8.94 19.51
N SER A 187 5.49 9.65 20.35
CA SER A 187 5.48 11.11 20.40
C SER A 187 6.52 11.77 19.51
N ASP A 188 7.40 10.99 18.90
CA ASP A 188 8.51 11.54 18.13
C ASP A 188 8.09 12.03 16.75
N VAL A 189 8.96 12.89 16.23
CA VAL A 189 8.87 13.45 14.89
C VAL A 189 10.23 13.29 14.23
N PHE A 190 10.24 12.58 13.10
CA PHE A 190 11.45 12.31 12.33
C PHE A 190 11.53 13.25 11.13
N PRO A 191 12.66 13.95 10.93
CA PRO A 191 12.90 14.64 9.67
C PRO A 191 13.11 13.62 8.56
N VAL A 192 12.43 13.83 7.43
CA VAL A 192 12.57 13.02 6.22
C VAL A 192 13.18 13.87 5.14
N ILE A 193 14.22 13.35 4.48
CA ILE A 193 14.84 13.97 3.29
C ILE A 193 14.62 13.03 2.12
N VAL A 194 14.14 13.58 1.02
CA VAL A 194 13.95 12.88 -0.25
C VAL A 194 14.83 13.56 -1.30
N VAL A 195 15.69 12.76 -1.92
CA VAL A 195 16.56 13.16 -3.01
C VAL A 195 16.49 12.12 -4.12
N LYS A 196 16.71 12.52 -5.37
CA LYS A 196 16.93 11.55 -6.45
C LYS A 196 18.30 10.93 -6.29
N ALA A 197 18.39 9.62 -6.18
CA ALA A 197 19.68 8.95 -6.10
C ALA A 197 20.41 9.01 -7.46
N THR A 198 21.70 8.66 -7.45
CA THR A 198 22.52 8.63 -8.69
C THR A 198 22.16 7.46 -9.61
N ASP A 199 21.57 6.40 -9.07
CA ASP A 199 21.24 5.14 -9.75
C ASP A 199 19.78 5.04 -10.23
N GLY A 200 18.89 5.93 -9.82
CA GLY A 200 17.49 5.91 -10.26
C GLY A 200 16.56 6.66 -9.33
#